data_AF-A0A011RP14-F1
#
_entry.id   AF-A0A011RP14-F1
#
_cell.length_a   1.000
_cell.length_b   1.000
_cell.length_c   1.000
_cell.angle_alpha   90.00
_cell.angle_beta   90.00
_cell.angle_gamma   90.00
#
_symmetry.space_group_name_H-M   'P 1'
#
loop_
_entity.id
_entity.type
_entity.pdbx_description
1 polymer ?
#
loop_
_entity_poly.entity_id
_entity_poly.type
_entity_poly.pdbx_seq_one_letter_code
_entity_poly.pdbx_strand_id
1 'polypeptide(L)' 'MDEQEWVVTELDRLFHASQDYKQKALMQAAAEIIREQEIRKEQLQGELDGTLWSPGNWSN' A
#
# COMPACT_ATOMS: atom_id res chain seq x y z
N MET A 1 6.47 -11.32 -9.29
CA MET A 1 5.59 -11.02 -8.15
C MET A 1 6.08 -9.70 -7.60
N ASP A 2 5.18 -8.73 -7.46
CA ASP A 2 5.51 -7.43 -6.87
C ASP A 2 5.95 -7.64 -5.41
N GLU A 3 6.85 -6.79 -4.90
CA GLU A 3 7.39 -6.90 -3.54
C GLU A 3 6.24 -6.77 -2.51
N GLN A 4 5.30 -5.86 -2.75
CA GLN A 4 4.11 -5.67 -1.91
C GLN A 4 3.21 -6.90 -1.91
N GLU A 5 2.95 -7.46 -3.09
CA GLU A 5 2.14 -8.67 -3.25
C GLU A 5 2.79 -9.87 -2.53
N TRP A 6 4.11 -9.98 -2.58
CA TRP A 6 4.85 -10.98 -1.82
C TRP A 6 4.70 -10.77 -0.31
N VAL A 7 4.88 -9.54 0.20
CA VAL A 7 4.74 -9.25 1.64
C VAL A 7 3.32 -9.56 2.13
N VAL A 8 2.30 -9.15 1.39
CA VAL A 8 0.89 -9.41 1.75
C VAL A 8 0.60 -10.91 1.78
N THR A 9 1.12 -11.66 0.81
CA THR A 9 0.97 -13.12 0.77
C THR A 9 1.66 -13.79 1.95
N GLU A 10 2.84 -13.32 2.34
CA GLU A 10 3.57 -13.88 3.48
C GLU A 10 2.87 -13.56 4.81
N LEU A 11 2.32 -12.35 4.96
CA LEU A 11 1.50 -11.99 6.12
C LEU A 11 0.25 -12.87 6.25
N ASP A 12 -0.41 -13.17 5.12
CA ASP A 12 -1.56 -14.07 5.11
C ASP A 12 -1.17 -15.51 5.48
N ARG A 13 -0.03 -15.99 4.99
CA ARG A 13 0.51 -17.31 5.38
C ARG A 13 0.78 -17.37 6.88
N LEU A 14 1.39 -16.34 7.45
CA LEU A 14 1.68 -16.24 8.89
C LEU A 14 0.39 -16.14 9.72
N PHE A 15 -0.62 -15.43 9.23
CA PHE A 15 -1.94 -15.34 9.87
C PHE A 15 -2.59 -16.71 10.02
N HIS A 16 -2.57 -17.52 8.96
CA HIS A 16 -3.12 -18.88 8.97
C HIS A 16 -2.30 -19.85 9.83
N ALA A 17 -0.99 -19.62 9.97
CA ALA A 17 -0.11 -20.42 10.81
C ALA A 17 -0.20 -20.07 12.31
N SER A 18 -0.61 -18.86 12.66
CA SER A 18 -0.70 -18.41 14.06
C SER A 18 -1.97 -18.92 14.75
N GLN A 19 -1.89 -19.17 16.06
CA GLN A 19 -3.05 -19.37 16.94
C GLN A 19 -3.24 -18.22 17.94
N ASP A 20 -2.30 -17.28 18.01
CA ASP A 20 -2.39 -16.13 18.90
C ASP A 20 -3.22 -15.02 18.25
N TYR A 21 -4.27 -14.59 18.94
CA TYR A 21 -5.17 -13.55 18.45
C TYR A 21 -4.46 -12.22 18.18
N LYS A 22 -3.52 -11.81 19.05
CA LYS A 22 -2.81 -10.53 18.89
C LYS A 22 -1.89 -10.57 17.68
N GLN A 23 -1.24 -11.70 17.43
CA GLN A 23 -0.42 -11.91 16.23
C GLN A 23 -1.27 -11.86 14.97
N LYS A 24 -2.42 -12.51 14.96
CA LYS A 24 -3.37 -12.44 13.84
C LYS A 24 -3.83 -11.02 13.55
N ALA A 25 -4.25 -10.29 14.58
CA ALA A 25 -4.66 -8.90 14.46
C ALA A 25 -3.54 -8.01 13.90
N LEU A 26 -2.30 -8.21 14.36
CA LEU A 26 -1.14 -7.48 13.85
C LEU A 26 -0.90 -7.75 12.36
N MET A 27 -0.91 -9.02 11.94
CA MET A 27 -0.67 -9.41 10.54
C MET A 27 -1.77 -8.86 9.62
N GLN A 28 -3.03 -8.94 10.06
CA GLN A 28 -4.14 -8.39 9.30
C GLN A 28 -4.03 -6.86 9.14
N ALA A 29 -3.78 -6.13 10.23
CA ALA A 29 -3.63 -4.68 10.20
C ALA A 29 -2.42 -4.25 9.33
N ALA A 30 -1.32 -5.00 9.39
CA ALA A 30 -0.15 -4.74 8.54
C ALA A 30 -0.48 -4.91 7.05
N ALA A 31 -1.21 -5.98 6.68
CA ALA A 31 -1.62 -6.21 5.30
C ALA A 31 -2.59 -5.12 4.80
N GLU A 32 -3.52 -4.66 5.65
CA GLU A 32 -4.42 -3.55 5.33
C GLU A 32 -3.64 -2.24 5.08
N ILE A 33 -2.69 -1.89 5.96
CA ILE A 33 -1.87 -0.68 5.81
C ILE A 33 -1.06 -0.71 4.52
N ILE A 34 -0.44 -1.86 4.17
CA ILE A 34 0.38 -1.99 2.96
C ILE A 34 -0.46 -1.74 1.71
N ARG A 35 -1.65 -2.34 1.63
CA ARG A 35 -2.57 -2.12 0.50
C ARG A 35 -3.02 -0.67 0.40
N GLU A 36 -3.30 -0.02 1.53
CA GLU A 36 -3.61 1.41 1.52
C GLU A 36 -2.45 2.28 1.03
N GLN A 37 -1.20 1.95 1.40
CA GLN A 37 -0.04 2.71 0.92
C GLN A 37 0.14 2.59 -0.59
N GLU A 38 -0.22 1.46 -1.18
CA GLU A 38 -0.18 1.25 -2.62
C GLU A 38 -1.18 2.15 -3.34
N ILE A 39 -2.43 2.18 -2.87
CA ILE A 39 -3.47 3.08 -3.40
C ILE A 39 -3.03 4.54 -3.27
N ARG A 40 -2.44 4.92 -2.13
CA ARG A 40 -1.96 6.30 -1.93
C ARG A 40 -0.80 6.66 -2.86
N LYS A 41 0.10 5.73 -3.18
CA LYS A 41 1.17 5.95 -4.16
C LYS A 41 0.59 6.23 -5.54
N GLU A 42 -0.38 5.45 -5.97
CA GLU A 42 -1.05 5.66 -7.27
C GLU A 42 -1.76 7.01 -7.33
N GLN A 43 -2.48 7.38 -6.26
CA GLN A 43 -3.13 8.69 -6.15
C GLN A 43 -2.12 9.84 -6.22
N LEU A 44 -1.05 9.77 -5.45
CA LEU A 44 0.01 10.79 -5.45
C LEU A 44 0.70 10.90 -6.81
N GLN A 45 0.90 9.79 -7.51
CA GLN A 45 1.44 9.80 -8.86
C GLN A 45 0.48 10.49 -9.84
N GLY A 46 -0.82 10.21 -9.74
CA GLY A 46 -1.84 10.91 -10.53
C GLY A 46 -1.94 12.41 -10.23
N GLU A 47 -1.84 12.81 -8.96
CA GLU A 47 -1.79 14.23 -8.56
C GLU A 47 -0.54 14.93 -9.07
N LEU A 48 0.62 14.27 -8.96
CA LEU A 48 1.89 14.77 -9.48
C LEU A 48 1.81 14.97 -10.99
N ASP A 49 1.31 13.97 -11.72
CA ASP A 49 1.13 14.04 -13.18
C ASP A 49 0.15 15.17 -13.54
N GLY A 50 -1.01 15.25 -12.88
CA GLY A 50 -1.97 16.32 -13.12
C GLY A 50 -1.41 17.72 -12.86
N THR A 51 -0.59 17.87 -11.83
CA THR A 51 0.10 19.13 -11.51
C THR A 51 1.19 19.44 -12.53
N LEU A 52 1.99 18.44 -12.89
CA LEU A 52 3.06 18.55 -13.88
C LEU A 52 2.54 18.87 -15.26
N TRP A 53 1.35 18.39 -15.65
CA TRP A 53 0.72 18.66 -16.95
C TRP A 53 -0.24 19.86 -16.94
N SER A 54 -0.29 20.64 -15.86
CA SER A 54 -1.10 21.85 -15.76
C SER A 54 -0.31 23.09 -16.24
N PRO A 55 -0.55 23.59 -17.47
CA PRO A 55 0.28 24.65 -18.04
C PRO A 55 0.17 25.98 -17.29
N GLY A 56 -0.92 26.18 -16.53
CA GLY A 56 -1.11 27.35 -15.66
C GLY A 56 -0.12 27.44 -14.49
N ASN A 57 0.55 26.33 -14.14
CA ASN A 57 1.58 26.28 -13.10
C ASN A 57 3.01 26.42 -13.65
N TRP A 58 3.19 26.47 -14.98
CA TRP A 58 4.51 26.51 -15.62
C TRP A 58 5.07 27.91 -15.81
N SER A 59 4.26 28.95 -15.66
CA SER A 59 4.67 30.35 -15.80
C SER A 59 4.74 31.03 -14.43
N ASN A 60 5.89 30.89 -13.77
CA ASN A 60 6.41 31.84 -12.77
C ASN A 60 7.91 32.03 -13.04
#